data_AF-A0A2T2PUF1-F1
#
_entry.id   AF-A0A2T2PUF1-F1
#
_cell.length_a   1.000
_cell.length_b   1.000
_cell.length_c   1.000
_cell.angle_alpha   90.00
_cell.angle_beta   90.00
_cell.angle_gamma   90.00
#
_symmetry.space_group_name_H-M   'P 1'
#
loop_
_entity.id
_entity.type
_entity.pdbx_description
1 polymer ?
#
loop_
_entity_poly.entity_id
_entity_poly.type
_entity_poly.pdbx_seq_one_letter_code
_entity_poly.pdbx_strand_id
1 'polypeptide(L)' 'MSEDAMAFYRKNIGGLHQAVRISLGVAVVIAAFVYLAGATAWLVALGGVGFALTGLVGYCPMCAMAGIGRGDVS' A
#
# COMPACT_ATOMS: atom_id res chain seq x y z
N MET A 1 -5.55 -15.52 -11.18
CA MET A 1 -4.35 -15.74 -10.34
C MET A 1 -3.96 -14.37 -9.80
N SER A 2 -4.47 -13.89 -8.67
CA SER A 2 -4.54 -14.57 -7.37
C SER A 2 -5.67 -13.97 -6.52
N GLU A 3 -6.75 -14.72 -6.33
CA GLU A 3 -7.89 -14.34 -5.47
C GLU A 3 -7.85 -15.09 -4.10
N ASP A 4 -6.84 -15.94 -3.87
CA ASP A 4 -6.91 -16.98 -2.83
C ASP A 4 -6.11 -16.71 -1.54
N ALA A 5 -5.41 -15.59 -1.40
CA ALA A 5 -4.52 -15.36 -0.24
C ALA A 5 -5.14 -14.54 0.90
N MET A 6 -6.44 -14.23 0.86
CA MET A 6 -7.12 -13.45 1.91
C MET A 6 -7.66 -14.33 3.05
N ALA A 7 -7.02 -15.45 3.37
CA ALA A 7 -7.46 -16.36 4.43
C ALA A 7 -6.49 -16.55 5.61
N PHE A 8 -5.22 -16.11 5.55
CA PHE A 8 -4.25 -16.52 6.60
C PHE A 8 -3.14 -15.51 6.98
N TYR A 9 -3.42 -14.20 7.01
CA TYR A 9 -2.46 -13.22 7.56
C TYR A 9 -3.12 -12.35 8.64
N ARG A 10 -2.59 -12.40 9.88
CA ARG A 10 -2.97 -11.47 10.95
C ARG A 10 -2.61 -10.06 10.49
N LYS A 11 -3.59 -9.34 9.97
CA LYS A 11 -3.47 -7.94 9.55
C LYS A 11 -3.03 -7.08 10.74
N ASN A 12 -1.82 -6.51 10.65
CA ASN A 12 -1.29 -5.54 11.62
C ASN A 12 -2.10 -4.23 11.62
N ILE A 13 -2.70 -3.93 10.47
CA ILE A 13 -3.34 -2.65 10.14
C ILE A 13 -4.87 -2.81 10.03
N GLY A 14 -5.62 -1.79 10.48
CA GLY A 14 -7.07 -1.70 10.27
C GLY A 14 -7.45 -1.63 8.79
N GLY A 15 -8.65 -2.13 8.45
CA GLY A 15 -9.12 -2.19 7.05
C GLY A 15 -9.10 -0.84 6.32
N LEU A 16 -9.32 0.26 7.04
CA LEU A 16 -9.23 1.63 6.52
C LEU A 16 -7.81 1.99 6.08
N HIS A 17 -6.79 1.76 6.90
CA HIS A 17 -5.40 2.05 6.54
C HIS A 17 -4.91 1.19 5.36
N GLN A 18 -5.40 -0.05 5.28
CA GLN A 18 -5.15 -0.93 4.14
C GLN A 18 -5.77 -0.35 2.85
N ALA A 19 -7.05 0.06 2.89
CA ALA A 19 -7.73 0.63 1.73
C ALA A 19 -7.08 1.93 1.24
N VAL A 20 -6.73 2.83 2.16
CA VAL A 20 -6.07 4.11 1.87
C VAL A 20 -4.71 3.89 1.19
N ARG A 21 -3.91 2.93 1.66
CA ARG A 21 -2.59 2.64 1.05
C ARG A 21 -2.71 2.10 -0.36
N ILE A 22 -3.67 1.21 -0.59
CA ILE A 22 -3.92 0.65 -1.92
C ILE A 22 -4.38 1.76 -2.86
N SER A 23 -5.36 2.58 -2.45
CA SER A 23 -5.90 3.65 -3.30
C SER A 23 -4.85 4.72 -3.62
N LEU A 24 -4.07 5.17 -2.64
CA LEU A 24 -2.98 6.12 -2.86
C LEU A 24 -1.87 5.55 -3.74
N GLY A 25 -1.45 4.31 -3.51
CA GLY A 25 -0.41 3.68 -4.34
C GLY A 25 -0.85 3.56 -5.80
N VAL A 26 -2.10 3.16 -6.05
CA VAL A 26 -2.68 3.11 -7.40
C VAL A 26 -2.77 4.52 -8.00
N ALA A 27 -3.21 5.52 -7.24
CA ALA A 27 -3.28 6.89 -7.71
C ALA A 27 -1.90 7.44 -8.13
N VAL A 28 -0.85 7.12 -7.37
CA VAL A 28 0.54 7.49 -7.70
C VAL A 28 1.00 6.82 -9.00
N VAL A 29 0.68 5.55 -9.22
CA VAL A 29 1.01 4.85 -10.47
C VAL A 29 0.34 5.54 -11.65
N ILE A 30 -0.95 5.85 -11.54
CA ILE A 30 -1.69 6.55 -12.60
C ILE A 30 -1.07 7.93 -12.85
N ALA A 31 -0.83 8.72 -11.80
CA ALA A 31 -0.22 10.03 -11.91
C ALA A 31 1.19 9.97 -12.54
N ALA A 32 1.96 8.93 -12.25
CA ALA A 32 3.30 8.75 -12.83
C ALA A 32 3.25 8.64 -14.36
N PHE A 33 2.29 7.89 -14.91
CA PHE A 33 2.16 7.75 -16.36
C PHE A 33 1.42 8.90 -17.04
N VAL A 34 0.62 9.68 -16.30
CA VAL A 34 -0.08 10.86 -16.84
C VAL A 34 0.84 12.08 -16.89
N TYR A 35 1.66 12.30 -15.86
CA TYR A 35 2.41 13.55 -15.69
C TYR A 35 3.92 13.41 -15.91
N LEU A 36 4.48 12.20 -15.86
CA LEU A 36 5.91 11.96 -16.08
C LEU A 36 6.12 11.13 -17.35
N ALA A 37 7.34 11.23 -17.89
CA ALA A 37 7.75 10.46 -19.07
C ALA A 37 9.17 9.90 -18.86
N GLY A 38 9.47 8.81 -19.57
CA GLY A 38 10.78 8.16 -19.52
C GLY A 38 11.05 7.44 -18.21
N ALA A 39 12.33 7.36 -17.81
CA ALA A 39 12.76 6.56 -16.67
C ALA A 39 12.15 7.03 -15.33
N THR A 40 11.87 8.32 -15.18
CA THR A 40 11.28 8.88 -13.95
C THR A 40 9.85 8.40 -13.73
N ALA A 41 9.04 8.26 -14.79
CA ALA A 41 7.70 7.68 -14.68
C ALA A 41 7.74 6.26 -14.12
N TRP A 42 8.67 5.44 -14.61
CA TRP A 42 8.85 4.07 -14.13
C TRP A 42 9.32 3.99 -12.69
N LEU A 43 10.28 4.84 -12.28
CA LEU A 43 10.73 4.89 -10.89
C LEU A 43 9.59 5.26 -9.92
N VAL A 44 8.79 6.28 -10.27
CA VAL A 44 7.66 6.71 -9.45
C VAL A 44 6.55 5.65 -9.44
N ALA A 45 6.25 5.04 -10.59
CA ALA A 45 5.27 3.97 -10.68
C ALA A 45 5.68 2.75 -9.83
N LEU A 46 6.94 2.32 -9.89
CA LEU A 46 7.45 1.22 -9.05
C LEU A 46 7.36 1.55 -7.56
N GLY A 47 7.64 2.80 -7.18
CA GLY A 47 7.42 3.28 -5.81
C GLY A 47 5.95 3.21 -5.38
N GLY A 48 5.03 3.64 -6.24
CA GLY A 48 3.58 3.56 -6.01
C GLY A 48 3.08 2.12 -5.88
N VAL A 49 3.54 1.21 -6.73
CA VAL A 49 3.26 -0.23 -6.64
C VAL A 49 3.78 -0.80 -5.33
N GLY A 50 5.05 -0.53 -4.98
CA GLY A 50 5.64 -0.97 -3.71
C GLY A 50 4.84 -0.49 -2.50
N PHE A 51 4.36 0.76 -2.54
CA PHE A 51 3.51 1.31 -1.49
C PHE A 51 2.15 0.62 -1.41
N ALA A 52 1.47 0.39 -2.55
CA ALA A 52 0.19 -0.33 -2.60
C ALA A 52 0.31 -1.76 -2.04
N LEU A 53 1.42 -2.44 -2.33
CA LEU A 53 1.69 -3.80 -1.85
C LEU A 53 1.76 -3.87 -0.32
N THR A 54 2.22 -2.82 0.38
CA THR A 54 2.17 -2.77 1.86
C THR A 54 0.74 -2.81 2.40
N GLY A 55 -0.20 -2.18 1.70
CA GLY A 55 -1.62 -2.27 2.00
C GLY A 55 -2.17 -3.65 1.68
N LEU A 56 -1.78 -4.24 0.54
CA LEU A 56 -2.23 -5.56 0.11
C LEU A 56 -1.81 -6.67 1.09
N VAL A 57 -0.54 -6.64 1.55
CA VAL A 57 0.00 -7.55 2.56
C VAL A 57 -0.59 -7.28 3.96
N GLY A 58 -1.12 -6.08 4.20
CA GLY A 58 -1.69 -5.71 5.50
C GLY A 58 -0.65 -5.50 6.60
N TYR A 59 0.60 -5.22 6.20
CA TYR A 59 1.71 -4.89 7.09
C TYR A 59 2.43 -3.65 6.57
N CYS A 60 2.50 -2.61 7.41
CA CYS A 60 3.36 -1.47 7.16
C CYS A 60 4.43 -1.36 8.24
N PRO A 61 5.73 -1.45 7.90
CA PRO A 61 6.81 -1.31 8.86
C PRO A 61 6.82 0.09 9.51
N MET A 62 6.46 1.13 8.76
CA MET A 62 6.42 2.51 9.26
C MET A 62 5.30 2.69 10.30
N CYS A 63 4.12 2.11 10.06
CA CYS A 63 3.04 2.10 11.04
C CYS A 63 3.37 1.24 12.26
N ALA A 64 4.03 0.09 12.08
CA ALA A 64 4.50 -0.74 13.19
C ALA A 64 5.55 -0.02 14.06
N MET A 65 6.50 0.68 13.44
CA MET A 65 7.49 1.52 14.14
C MET A 65 6.84 2.69 14.88
N ALA A 66 5.75 3.25 14.32
CA ALA A 66 4.97 4.31 14.95
C ALA A 66 3.97 3.81 16.01
N GLY A 67 3.85 2.49 16.22
CA GLY A 67 2.87 1.91 17.14
C GLY A 67 1.41 1.94 16.65
N ILE A 68 1.18 2.24 15.38
CA ILE A 68 -0.14 2.37 14.75
C ILE A 68 -0.58 1.01 14.19
N GLY A 69 -1.65 0.44 14.76
CA GLY A 69 -2.12 -0.92 14.49
C GLY A 69 -3.65 -1.02 14.47
N ARG A 70 -4.20 -2.18 14.85
CA ARG A 70 -5.65 -2.35 15.06
C ARG A 70 -6.09 -2.05 16.50
N GLY A 71 -5.17 -1.59 17.35
CA GLY A 71 -5.38 -1.44 18.79
C GLY A 71 -5.09 -0.04 19.35
N ASP A 72 -4.71 0.94 18.53
CA ASP A 72 -4.34 2.30 18.93
C ASP A 72 -5.50 3.32 18.84
N VAL A 73 -6.73 2.84 18.68
CA VAL A 73 -7.94 3.59 19.02
C VAL A 73 -8.65 2.87 20.18
N SER A 74 -8.19 3.13 21.40
CA SER A 74 -8.96 2.97 22.63
C SER A 74 -8.88 4.27 23.41
#